data_AF-A0A9D1KN85-F1
#
_entry.id   AF-A0A9D1KN85-F1
#
_cell.length_a   1.000
_cell.length_b   1.000
_cell.length_c   1.000
_cell.angle_alpha   90.00
_cell.angle_beta   90.00
_cell.angle_gamma   90.00
#
_symmetry.space_group_name_H-M   'P 1'
#
loop_
_entity.id
_entity.type
_entity.pdbx_description
1 polymer ?
#
loop_
_entity_poly.entity_id
_entity_poly.type
_entity_poly.pdbx_seq_one_letter_code
_entity_poly.pdbx_strand_id
1 'polypeptide(L)'
;MSTNMTKPSRRLLLGLSGAGAAAVMLGTGGWSSAQARDVRLSEDPFTLGVASGDPSPTGVVLWTRLATDPLALDGRGGMANRRIPVKYQVAEDEQFTRVVRSDVVTASPELGH
;
A
#
# COMPACT_ATOMS: atom_id res chain seq x y z
N MET A 1 6.17 52.99 0.37
CA MET A 1 5.07 52.51 -0.49
C MET A 1 5.14 50.99 -0.51
N SER A 2 4.56 50.33 0.49
CA SER A 2 4.64 48.87 0.67
C SER A 2 3.27 48.25 0.44
N THR A 3 3.16 47.38 -0.56
CA THR A 3 1.99 46.54 -0.82
C THR A 3 2.05 45.29 0.06
N ASN A 4 1.16 45.20 1.05
CA ASN A 4 0.91 43.97 1.79
C ASN A 4 0.10 43.01 0.91
N MET A 5 0.74 41.95 0.44
CA MET A 5 0.09 40.86 -0.29
C MET A 5 -0.51 39.85 0.69
N THR A 6 -1.83 39.89 0.87
CA THR A 6 -2.57 38.97 1.75
C THR A 6 -2.55 37.55 1.16
N LYS A 7 -1.90 36.59 1.84
CA LYS A 7 -1.90 35.18 1.42
C LYS A 7 -3.25 34.53 1.76
N PRO A 8 -3.86 33.74 0.86
CA PRO A 8 -5.10 33.04 1.16
C PRO A 8 -4.91 32.01 2.27
N SER A 9 -5.84 31.99 3.23
CA SER A 9 -5.81 31.12 4.41
C SER A 9 -6.30 29.71 4.06
N ARG A 10 -5.58 28.68 4.52
CA ARG A 10 -5.89 27.25 4.35
C ARG A 10 -7.29 26.86 4.83
N ARG A 11 -7.86 27.63 5.77
CA ARG A 11 -9.22 27.43 6.30
C ARG A 11 -10.32 27.81 5.31
N LEU A 12 -10.04 28.68 4.35
CA LEU A 12 -11.00 29.07 3.31
C LEU A 12 -11.17 27.96 2.25
N LEU A 13 -10.11 27.20 1.98
CA LEU A 13 -10.11 26.05 1.05
C LEU A 13 -10.83 24.82 1.62
N LEU A 14 -10.96 24.71 2.95
CA LEU A 14 -11.66 23.61 3.62
C LEU A 14 -13.17 23.89 3.84
N GLY A 15 -13.64 25.10 3.56
CA GLY A 15 -15.04 25.49 3.70
C GLY A 15 -15.89 25.34 2.44
N LEU A 16 -15.30 24.95 1.31
CA LEU A 16 -15.89 25.05 -0.04
C LEU A 16 -16.13 23.69 -0.72
N SER A 17 -16.25 22.60 0.04
CA SER A 17 -16.59 21.26 -0.49
C SER A 17 -17.91 20.70 0.06
N GLY A 18 -18.79 21.57 0.57
CA GLY A 18 -20.12 21.21 1.06
C GLY A 18 -21.23 21.73 0.16
N ALA A 19 -21.49 21.06 -0.97
CA ALA A 19 -22.81 20.88 -1.61
C ALA A 19 -22.64 20.49 -3.09
N GLY A 20 -22.82 19.20 -3.41
CA GLY A 20 -23.12 18.78 -4.78
C GLY A 20 -22.47 17.46 -5.23
N ALA A 21 -23.00 16.33 -4.75
CA ALA A 21 -23.17 15.06 -5.50
C ALA A 21 -23.57 13.92 -4.54
N ALA A 22 -24.81 13.94 -4.07
CA ALA A 22 -25.45 12.75 -3.52
C ALA A 22 -26.21 12.06 -4.67
N ALA A 23 -25.55 11.16 -5.40
CA ALA A 23 -26.17 10.06 -6.17
C ALA A 23 -25.10 9.19 -6.85
N VAL A 24 -25.26 7.86 -6.72
CA VAL A 24 -24.54 6.76 -7.42
C VAL A 24 -23.13 6.50 -6.84
N MET A 25 -22.90 5.52 -5.95
CA MET A 25 -22.84 4.09 -6.26
C MET A 25 -23.05 3.24 -4.98
N LEU A 26 -24.28 2.81 -4.73
CA LEU A 26 -24.51 1.60 -3.93
C LEU A 26 -24.26 0.40 -4.84
N GLY A 27 -23.23 -0.40 -4.53
CA GLY A 27 -23.13 -1.77 -5.02
C GLY A 27 -22.18 -2.03 -6.18
N THR A 28 -20.87 -1.98 -5.93
CA THR A 28 -19.91 -3.05 -6.24
C THR A 28 -18.61 -2.69 -5.53
N GLY A 29 -18.08 -3.57 -4.68
CA GLY A 29 -16.78 -3.42 -4.03
C GLY A 29 -15.64 -3.38 -5.03
N GLY A 30 -15.48 -2.24 -5.70
CA GLY A 30 -14.37 -1.94 -6.59
C GLY A 30 -13.14 -1.62 -5.76
N TRP A 31 -12.61 -2.62 -5.06
CA TRP A 31 -11.20 -2.64 -4.74
C TRP A 31 -10.47 -2.51 -6.08
N SER A 32 -9.87 -1.35 -6.33
CA SER A 32 -9.00 -1.14 -7.49
C SER A 32 -7.80 -2.06 -7.32
N SER A 33 -7.91 -3.30 -7.81
CA SER A 33 -6.75 -4.15 -8.02
C SER A 33 -5.94 -3.50 -9.13
N ALA A 34 -4.89 -2.77 -8.79
CA ALA A 34 -3.82 -2.54 -9.74
C ALA A 34 -3.43 -3.93 -10.26
N GLN A 35 -3.69 -4.19 -11.54
CA GLN A 35 -3.41 -5.49 -12.16
C GLN A 35 -1.94 -5.78 -11.94
N ALA A 36 -1.61 -6.64 -10.98
CA ALA A 36 -0.24 -7.05 -10.73
C ALA A 36 0.21 -7.74 -12.01
N ARG A 37 1.11 -7.09 -12.78
CA ARG A 37 1.77 -7.77 -13.88
C ARG A 37 2.53 -8.94 -13.30
N ASP A 38 2.52 -10.07 -14.00
CA ASP A 38 3.15 -11.31 -13.57
C ASP A 38 4.67 -11.07 -13.37
N VAL A 39 5.07 -10.80 -12.13
CA VAL A 39 6.48 -10.63 -11.75
C VAL A 39 7.03 -12.02 -11.56
N ARG A 40 7.61 -12.58 -12.62
CA ARG A 40 8.34 -13.84 -12.50
C ARG A 40 9.63 -13.62 -11.73
N LEU A 41 9.66 -14.16 -10.52
CA LEU A 41 10.85 -14.32 -9.69
C LEU A 41 11.28 -15.78 -9.82
N SER A 42 12.59 -16.01 -9.92
CA SER A 42 13.16 -17.36 -10.06
C SER A 42 13.13 -18.15 -8.76
N GLU A 43 13.01 -17.45 -7.63
CA GLU A 43 13.08 -18.00 -6.28
C GLU A 43 12.01 -17.35 -5.40
N ASP A 44 11.72 -17.96 -4.25
CA ASP A 44 10.79 -17.40 -3.27
C ASP A 44 11.32 -16.07 -2.72
N PRO A 45 10.61 -14.94 -2.89
CA PRO A 45 11.06 -13.67 -2.34
C PRO A 45 10.77 -13.48 -0.85
N PHE A 46 10.00 -14.38 -0.20
CA PHE A 46 9.59 -14.22 1.19
C PHE A 46 10.52 -14.95 2.17
N THR A 47 11.81 -15.02 1.86
CA THR A 47 12.82 -15.75 2.68
C THR A 47 13.00 -15.16 4.09
N LEU A 48 12.64 -13.89 4.28
CA LEU A 48 12.62 -13.20 5.58
C LEU A 48 11.28 -13.33 6.32
N GLY A 49 10.32 -14.06 5.74
CA GLY A 49 9.00 -14.31 6.28
C GLY A 49 8.07 -13.09 6.25
N VAL A 50 7.04 -13.18 7.10
CA VAL A 50 6.02 -12.15 7.30
C VAL A 50 5.89 -11.88 8.80
N ALA A 51 5.53 -10.66 9.15
CA ALA A 51 5.31 -10.25 10.53
C ALA A 51 4.09 -9.33 10.63
N SER A 52 3.58 -9.18 11.85
CA SER A 52 2.55 -8.21 12.20
C SER A 52 2.92 -7.47 13.49
N GLY A 53 2.52 -6.21 13.62
CA GLY A 53 2.84 -5.38 14.79
C GLY A 53 2.00 -4.11 14.89
N ASP A 54 2.33 -3.25 15.86
CA ASP A 54 1.67 -1.95 16.11
C ASP A 54 0.13 -2.00 16.05
N PRO A 55 -0.52 -2.82 16.89
CA PRO A 55 -1.97 -2.93 16.89
C PRO A 55 -2.65 -1.66 17.44
N SER A 56 -3.82 -1.39 16.90
CA SER A 56 -4.78 -0.38 17.33
C SER A 56 -6.17 -1.04 17.47
N PRO A 57 -7.18 -0.35 18.03
CA PRO A 57 -8.52 -0.93 18.15
C PRO A 57 -9.15 -1.36 16.82
N THR A 58 -8.67 -0.84 15.69
CA THR A 58 -9.26 -1.08 14.36
C THR A 58 -8.26 -1.58 13.31
N GLY A 59 -7.03 -1.92 13.69
CA GLY A 59 -6.03 -2.30 12.71
C GLY A 59 -4.69 -2.73 13.29
N VAL A 60 -3.84 -3.25 12.42
CA VAL A 60 -2.49 -3.76 12.71
C VAL A 60 -1.61 -3.44 11.51
N VAL A 61 -0.30 -3.30 11.73
CA VAL A 61 0.69 -3.25 10.65
C VAL A 61 1.03 -4.67 10.21
N LEU A 62 1.03 -4.91 8.90
CA LEU A 62 1.60 -6.12 8.29
C LEU A 62 2.92 -5.73 7.63
N TRP A 63 3.95 -6.55 7.86
CA TRP A 63 5.29 -6.31 7.34
C TRP A 63 5.85 -7.54 6.63
N THR A 64 6.54 -7.30 5.52
CA THR A 64 7.43 -8.25 4.85
C THR A 64 8.45 -7.44 4.04
N ARG A 65 9.52 -8.11 3.61
CA ARG A 65 10.53 -7.56 2.70
C ARG A 65 10.81 -8.61 1.63
N LEU A 66 10.85 -8.19 0.36
CA LEU A 66 11.17 -9.11 -0.72
C LEU A 66 12.70 -9.29 -0.82
N ALA A 67 13.18 -10.52 -0.72
CA ALA A 67 14.59 -10.87 -0.92
C ALA A 67 14.73 -12.35 -1.32
N THR A 68 15.20 -12.62 -2.54
CA THR A 68 15.53 -13.99 -2.99
C THR A 68 16.87 -14.47 -2.41
N ASP A 69 17.82 -13.56 -2.20
CA ASP A 69 19.09 -13.80 -1.51
C ASP A 69 19.35 -12.68 -0.48
N PRO A 70 18.89 -12.82 0.79
CA PRO A 70 19.02 -11.77 1.81
C PRO A 70 20.46 -11.32 2.11
N LEU A 71 21.45 -12.14 1.77
CA LEU A 71 22.87 -11.87 2.02
C LEU A 71 23.61 -11.44 0.76
N ALA A 72 22.90 -11.23 -0.35
CA ALA A 72 23.46 -10.73 -1.59
C ALA A 72 24.25 -9.43 -1.35
N LEU A 73 25.48 -9.39 -1.88
CA LEU A 73 26.38 -8.24 -1.77
C LEU A 73 25.91 -7.01 -2.56
N ASP A 74 24.82 -7.13 -3.33
CA ASP A 74 24.20 -6.05 -4.08
C ASP A 74 23.43 -5.06 -3.19
N GLY A 75 23.22 -5.39 -1.91
CA GLY A 75 22.45 -4.60 -0.95
C GLY A 75 20.94 -4.59 -1.19
N ARG A 76 20.45 -5.35 -2.18
CA ARG A 76 19.04 -5.43 -2.59
C ARG A 76 18.39 -6.76 -2.25
N GLY A 77 19.14 -7.70 -1.69
CA GLY A 77 18.61 -9.00 -1.32
C GLY A 77 18.35 -9.90 -2.53
N GLY A 78 19.13 -9.75 -3.61
CA GLY A 78 18.93 -10.46 -4.88
C GLY A 78 17.78 -9.93 -5.74
N MET A 79 17.13 -8.83 -5.32
CA MET A 79 16.00 -8.25 -6.04
C MET A 79 16.45 -7.32 -7.18
N ALA A 80 15.74 -7.39 -8.29
CA ALA A 80 15.92 -6.47 -9.42
C ALA A 80 15.55 -5.04 -9.02
N ASN A 81 16.28 -4.04 -9.54
CA ASN A 81 16.05 -2.61 -9.27
C ASN A 81 14.76 -2.07 -9.96
N ARG A 82 13.61 -2.59 -9.56
CA ARG A 82 12.28 -2.22 -10.07
C ARG A 82 11.23 -2.31 -8.96
N ARG A 83 10.15 -1.55 -9.11
CA ARG A 83 8.98 -1.61 -8.25
C ARG A 83 8.21 -2.91 -8.49
N ILE A 84 7.80 -3.58 -7.42
CA ILE A 84 7.10 -4.87 -7.47
C ILE A 84 5.76 -4.72 -6.74
N PRO A 85 4.61 -4.93 -7.41
CA PRO A 85 3.32 -4.97 -6.72
C PRO A 85 3.22 -6.24 -5.86
N VAL A 86 2.81 -6.08 -4.61
CA VAL A 86 2.59 -7.15 -3.64
C VAL A 86 1.13 -7.09 -3.20
N LYS A 87 0.38 -8.16 -3.49
CA LYS A 87 -0.99 -8.31 -3.00
C LYS A 87 -0.96 -8.85 -1.57
N TYR A 88 -1.78 -8.30 -0.69
CA TYR A 88 -2.04 -8.87 0.63
C TYR A 88 -3.52 -9.12 0.86
N GLN A 89 -3.80 -9.99 1.83
CA GLN A 89 -5.14 -10.31 2.32
C GLN A 89 -5.12 -10.39 3.84
N VAL A 90 -6.24 -10.01 4.46
CA VAL A 90 -6.58 -10.29 5.86
C VAL A 90 -7.89 -11.06 5.85
N ALA A 91 -7.92 -12.19 6.53
CA ALA A 91 -9.08 -13.06 6.62
C ALA A 91 -9.39 -13.39 8.09
N GLU A 92 -10.64 -13.80 8.34
CA GLU A 92 -11.06 -14.21 9.68
C GLU A 92 -10.81 -15.70 9.97
N ASP A 93 -10.30 -16.43 8.98
CA ASP A 93 -9.96 -17.85 9.06
C ASP A 93 -8.66 -18.15 8.32
N GLU A 94 -7.94 -19.17 8.79
CA GLU A 94 -6.63 -19.56 8.26
C GLU A 94 -6.68 -20.11 6.83
N GLN A 95 -7.85 -20.56 6.38
CA GLN A 95 -8.05 -21.05 5.02
C GLN A 95 -8.37 -19.91 4.04
N PHE A 96 -8.42 -18.66 4.52
CA PHE A 96 -8.76 -17.46 3.73
C PHE A 96 -10.12 -17.56 3.02
N THR A 97 -11.08 -18.28 3.59
CA THR A 97 -12.43 -18.41 3.03
C THR A 97 -13.28 -17.15 3.24
N ARG A 98 -12.98 -16.36 4.28
CA ARG A 98 -13.63 -15.09 4.60
C ARG A 98 -12.62 -13.94 4.68
N VAL A 99 -12.26 -13.41 3.52
CA VAL A 99 -11.36 -12.25 3.38
C VAL A 99 -12.10 -10.96 3.75
N VAL A 100 -11.60 -10.25 4.77
CA VAL A 100 -12.14 -8.96 5.24
C VAL A 100 -11.42 -7.75 4.65
N ARG A 101 -10.19 -7.93 4.16
CA ARG A 101 -9.44 -6.89 3.45
C ARG A 101 -8.52 -7.51 2.41
N SER A 102 -8.41 -6.89 1.24
CA SER A 102 -7.36 -7.18 0.27
C SER A 102 -6.98 -5.91 -0.46
N ASP A 103 -5.70 -5.75 -0.73
CA ASP A 103 -5.17 -4.63 -1.49
C ASP A 103 -3.84 -5.00 -2.14
N VAL A 104 -3.31 -4.10 -2.97
CA VAL A 104 -1.98 -4.21 -3.59
C VAL A 104 -1.13 -3.02 -3.17
N VAL A 105 0.02 -3.30 -2.56
CA VAL A 105 1.04 -2.30 -2.20
C VAL A 105 2.26 -2.46 -3.11
N THR A 106 3.05 -1.39 -3.27
CA THR A 106 4.25 -1.45 -4.11
C THR A 106 5.49 -1.56 -3.24
N ALA A 107 6.18 -2.71 -3.30
CA ALA A 107 7.52 -2.89 -2.80
C ALA A 107 8.50 -2.14 -3.72
N SER A 108 9.26 -1.20 -3.17
CA SER A 108 10.06 -0.26 -3.96
C SER A 108 11.55 -0.37 -3.62
N PRO A 109 12.47 -0.31 -4.62
CA PRO A 109 13.90 -0.42 -4.35
C PRO A 109 14.41 0.63 -3.35
N GLU A 110 13.80 1.82 -3.35
CA GLU A 110 14.16 2.93 -2.47
C GLU A 110 13.88 2.64 -0.99
N LEU A 111 13.00 1.69 -0.69
CA LEU A 111 12.68 1.21 0.66
C LEU A 111 13.24 -0.18 0.96
N GLY A 112 14.09 -0.72 0.08
CA GLY A 112 14.70 -2.05 0.24
C GLY A 112 13.82 -3.22 -0.20
N HIS A 113 12.84 -2.93 -1.07
CA HIS A 113 11.75 -3.81 -1.52
C HIS A 113 10.70 -4.11 -0.46
#